data_AF-A0A9Q1EXK3-F1
#
_entry.id   AF-A0A9Q1EXK3-F1
#
_cell.length_a   1.000
_cell.length_b   1.000
_cell.length_c   1.000
_cell.angle_alpha   90.00
_cell.angle_beta   90.00
_cell.angle_gamma   90.00
#
_symmetry.space_group_name_H-M   'P 1'
#
loop_
_entity.id
_entity.type
_entity.pdbx_description
1 polymer ?
#
loop_
_entity_poly.entity_id
_entity_poly.type
_entity_poly.pdbx_seq_one_letter_code
_entity_poly.pdbx_strand_id
1 'polypeptide(L)'
;MGFRWLLKVLELRYDISSRHHITETVLPKMHDFVKKHINSLLCDMSAISFTTDIWSSSVSSSDASASDVIPAVTVLQRLLAKETDEDRGIRTMKNTLLAAVKKRFSDVEKNPLASLLNPRYKDRFFSNTNSAREAKVMVIQELQKMSGGDADQHEEPPIRRPRRDQPRNCR
;
A
#
# COMPACT_ATOMS: atom_id res chain seq x y z
N MET A 1 17.53 -6.01 28.29
CA MET A 1 18.59 -6.98 28.65
C MET A 1 18.51 -8.31 27.89
N GLY A 2 17.32 -8.86 27.58
CA GLY A 2 17.18 -10.18 26.92
C GLY A 2 17.78 -10.30 25.50
N PHE A 3 17.42 -9.43 24.56
CA PHE A 3 17.87 -9.56 23.16
C PHE A 3 19.39 -9.43 22.97
N ARG A 4 20.02 -8.49 23.70
CA ARG A 4 21.49 -8.33 23.66
C ARG A 4 22.22 -9.54 24.23
N TRP A 5 21.63 -10.22 25.22
CA TRP A 5 22.18 -11.44 25.78
C TRP A 5 22.01 -12.62 24.82
N LEU A 6 20.83 -12.76 24.21
CA LEU A 6 20.57 -13.77 23.19
C LEU A 6 21.55 -13.67 22.01
N LEU A 7 21.78 -12.47 21.49
CA LEU A 7 22.75 -12.25 20.40
C LEU A 7 24.19 -12.57 20.83
N LYS A 8 24.56 -12.27 22.08
CA LYS A 8 25.87 -12.66 22.61
C LYS A 8 26.01 -14.18 22.71
N VAL A 9 24.95 -14.93 22.98
CA VAL A 9 24.99 -16.40 23.02
C VAL A 9 25.07 -17.00 21.61
N LEU A 10 24.29 -16.48 20.67
CA LEU A 10 24.21 -17.00 19.30
C LEU A 10 25.42 -16.61 18.45
N GLU A 11 25.86 -15.36 18.53
CA GLU A 11 27.02 -14.87 17.78
C GLU A 11 27.79 -13.83 18.60
N LEU A 12 28.72 -14.32 19.44
CA LEU A 12 29.60 -13.55 20.34
C LEU A 12 30.29 -12.33 19.69
N ARG A 13 30.46 -12.34 18.36
CA ARG A 13 31.16 -11.30 17.60
C ARG A 13 30.22 -10.26 16.99
N TYR A 14 28.91 -10.43 17.15
CA TYR A 14 27.93 -9.49 16.63
C TYR A 14 27.87 -8.27 17.54
N ASP A 15 28.32 -7.12 17.01
CA ASP A 15 28.09 -5.84 17.66
C ASP A 15 26.73 -5.28 17.25
N ILE A 16 25.92 -4.93 18.24
CA ILE A 16 24.57 -4.45 17.99
C ILE A 16 24.67 -2.98 17.63
N SER A 17 24.52 -2.69 16.34
CA SER A 17 24.47 -1.33 15.81
C SER A 17 23.50 -0.45 16.60
N SER A 18 23.85 0.81 16.77
CA SER A 18 22.99 1.78 17.44
C SER A 18 21.68 1.96 16.67
N ARG A 19 20.60 2.26 17.39
CA ARG A 19 19.30 2.57 16.76
C ARG A 19 19.44 3.66 15.70
N HIS A 20 20.22 4.71 16.00
CA HIS A 20 20.45 5.81 15.07
C HIS A 20 21.12 5.34 13.77
N HIS A 21 22.17 4.50 13.85
CA HIS A 21 22.80 3.94 12.66
C HIS A 21 21.86 3.02 11.87
N ILE A 22 21.05 2.22 12.55
CA ILE A 22 20.05 1.38 11.89
C ILE A 22 19.02 2.24 11.15
N THR A 23 18.49 3.29 11.80
CA THR A 23 17.46 4.16 11.25
C THR A 23 17.97 5.08 10.14
N GLU A 24 19.11 5.74 10.32
CA GLU A 24 19.60 6.74 9.38
C GLU A 24 20.44 6.14 8.24
N THR A 25 20.99 4.93 8.41
CA THR A 25 21.93 4.38 7.43
C THR A 25 21.48 3.04 6.89
N VAL A 26 21.19 2.06 7.75
CA VAL A 26 20.90 0.69 7.28
C VAL A 26 19.52 0.59 6.64
N LEU A 27 18.50 1.16 7.27
CA LEU A 27 17.12 1.11 6.79
C LEU A 27 16.94 1.77 5.42
N PRO A 28 17.44 3.00 5.17
CA PRO A 28 17.36 3.62 3.85
C PRO A 28 18.09 2.79 2.78
N LYS A 29 19.30 2.32 3.06
CA LYS A 29 20.07 1.47 2.13
C LYS A 29 19.33 0.19 1.76
N MET A 30 18.74 -0.50 2.75
CA MET A 30 17.95 -1.71 2.51
C MET A 30 16.67 -1.41 1.75
N HIS A 31 15.97 -0.33 2.10
CA HIS A 31 14.78 0.12 1.39
C HIS A 31 15.09 0.37 -0.08
N ASP A 32 16.17 1.10 -0.38
CA ASP A 32 16.55 1.45 -1.76
C ASP A 32 17.00 0.22 -2.55
N PHE A 33 17.72 -0.71 -1.92
CA PHE A 33 18.08 -1.99 -2.53
C PHE A 33 16.83 -2.79 -2.94
N VAL A 34 15.88 -2.96 -2.01
CA VAL A 34 14.63 -3.69 -2.27
C VAL A 34 13.79 -2.96 -3.31
N LYS A 35 13.72 -1.62 -3.24
CA LYS A 35 13.01 -0.78 -4.21
C LYS A 35 13.58 -0.95 -5.63
N LYS A 36 14.91 -0.90 -5.79
CA LYS A 36 15.57 -1.14 -7.09
C LYS A 36 15.27 -2.54 -7.62
N HIS A 37 15.34 -3.55 -6.76
CA HIS A 37 15.04 -4.93 -7.13
C HIS A 37 13.57 -5.10 -7.57
N ILE A 38 12.62 -4.58 -6.79
CA ILE A 38 11.19 -4.61 -7.14
C ILE A 38 10.95 -3.86 -8.45
N ASN A 39 11.56 -2.70 -8.67
CA ASN A 39 11.41 -1.97 -9.94
C ASN A 39 11.89 -2.78 -11.14
N SER A 40 13.03 -3.48 -11.02
CA SER A 40 13.50 -4.39 -12.07
C SER A 40 12.48 -5.48 -12.37
N LEU A 41 11.86 -6.05 -11.33
CA LEU A 41 10.84 -7.07 -11.47
C LEU A 41 9.54 -6.53 -12.09
N LEU A 42 9.14 -5.29 -11.74
CA LEU A 42 7.93 -4.66 -12.27
C LEU A 42 8.02 -4.36 -13.77
N CYS A 43 9.22 -4.08 -14.31
CA CYS A 43 9.43 -3.85 -15.74
C CYS A 43 9.13 -5.09 -16.60
N ASP A 44 9.34 -6.30 -16.06
CA ASP A 44 9.21 -7.54 -16.82
C ASP A 44 7.83 -8.22 -16.65
N MET A 45 6.98 -7.73 -15.75
CA MET A 45 5.72 -8.38 -15.39
C MET A 45 4.55 -7.97 -16.29
N SER A 46 3.80 -8.97 -16.78
CA SER A 46 2.54 -8.75 -17.51
C SER A 46 1.35 -8.42 -16.61
N ALA A 47 1.39 -8.78 -15.32
CA ALA A 47 0.31 -8.56 -14.36
C ALA A 47 0.84 -8.48 -12.93
N ILE A 48 0.25 -7.59 -12.13
CA ILE A 48 0.58 -7.38 -10.71
C ILE A 48 -0.72 -7.37 -9.90
N SER A 49 -0.70 -7.99 -8.71
CA SER A 49 -1.79 -7.91 -7.74
C SER A 49 -1.31 -7.24 -6.46
N PHE A 50 -2.04 -6.23 -5.99
CA PHE A 50 -1.80 -5.60 -4.70
C PHE A 50 -2.72 -6.24 -3.64
N THR A 51 -2.15 -6.52 -2.47
CA THR A 51 -2.89 -6.93 -1.28
C THR A 51 -2.63 -5.89 -0.21
N THR A 52 -3.67 -5.19 0.23
CA THR A 52 -3.59 -4.26 1.36
C THR A 52 -4.41 -4.83 2.50
N ASP A 53 -3.76 -5.10 3.63
CA ASP A 53 -4.44 -5.51 4.85
C ASP A 53 -5.07 -4.28 5.51
N ILE A 54 -6.40 -4.30 5.65
CA ILE A 54 -7.14 -3.30 6.42
C ILE A 54 -7.19 -3.82 7.85
N TRP A 55 -6.32 -3.30 8.72
CA TRP A 55 -6.45 -3.46 10.16
C TRP A 55 -7.43 -2.41 10.70
N SER A 56 -8.72 -2.75 10.79
CA SER A 56 -9.64 -1.97 11.62
C SER A 56 -9.55 -2.53 13.03
N SER A 57 -9.00 -1.72 13.95
CA SER A 57 -9.13 -1.98 15.37
C SER A 57 -10.51 -1.53 15.81
N SER A 58 -11.24 -2.33 16.59
CA SER A 58 -12.57 -1.98 17.14
C SER A 58 -12.59 -0.76 18.08
N VAL A 59 -11.48 -0.03 18.18
CA VAL A 59 -11.24 1.14 19.04
C VAL A 59 -11.09 2.46 18.27
N SER A 60 -11.23 2.49 16.94
CA SER A 60 -11.30 3.77 16.19
C SER A 60 -12.70 4.00 15.60
N SER A 61 -13.44 4.96 16.14
CA SER A 61 -14.77 5.39 15.69
C SER A 61 -14.82 5.99 14.28
N SER A 62 -13.73 5.91 13.52
CA SER A 62 -13.50 6.50 12.20
C SER A 62 -13.23 5.41 11.16
N ASP A 63 -14.08 4.39 11.10
CA ASP A 63 -14.01 3.29 10.13
C ASP A 63 -14.36 3.69 8.68
N ALA A 64 -14.53 4.99 8.40
CA ALA A 64 -14.78 5.48 7.05
C ALA A 64 -13.49 5.45 6.21
N SER A 65 -13.30 4.39 5.41
CA SER A 65 -12.20 4.32 4.47
C SER A 65 -12.53 5.08 3.18
N ALA A 66 -11.56 5.84 2.66
CA ALA A 66 -11.65 6.41 1.31
C ALA A 66 -11.88 5.33 0.23
N SER A 67 -11.49 4.08 0.51
CA SER A 67 -11.70 2.96 -0.41
C SER A 67 -13.18 2.54 -0.55
N ASP A 68 -14.03 2.87 0.43
CA ASP A 68 -15.46 2.50 0.43
C ASP A 68 -16.34 3.52 -0.30
N VAL A 69 -15.80 4.70 -0.65
CA VAL A 69 -16.57 5.80 -1.23
C VAL A 69 -17.17 5.42 -2.59
N ILE A 70 -16.37 4.92 -3.53
CA ILE A 70 -16.87 4.51 -4.86
C ILE A 70 -17.88 3.35 -4.73
N PRO A 71 -17.59 2.24 -4.02
CA PRO A 71 -18.58 1.19 -3.78
C PRO A 71 -19.89 1.70 -3.17
N ALA A 72 -19.84 2.55 -2.15
CA ALA A 72 -21.03 3.08 -1.48
C ALA A 72 -21.87 3.95 -2.40
N VAL A 73 -21.25 4.89 -3.13
CA VAL A 73 -21.95 5.76 -4.08
C VAL A 73 -22.56 4.94 -5.21
N THR A 74 -21.81 3.98 -5.77
CA THR A 74 -22.30 3.11 -6.85
C THR A 74 -23.49 2.26 -6.40
N VAL A 75 -23.42 1.65 -5.21
CA VAL A 75 -24.54 0.87 -4.65
C VAL A 75 -25.75 1.77 -4.41
N LEU A 76 -25.57 2.95 -3.81
CA LEU A 76 -26.65 3.89 -3.56
C LEU A 76 -27.33 4.32 -4.86
N GLN A 77 -26.56 4.66 -5.90
CA GLN A 77 -27.11 5.01 -7.22
C GLN A 77 -27.90 3.85 -7.83
N ARG A 78 -27.39 2.60 -7.72
CA ARG A 78 -28.09 1.40 -8.20
C ARG A 78 -29.40 1.15 -7.47
N LEU A 79 -29.42 1.34 -6.14
CA LEU A 79 -30.63 1.19 -5.33
C LEU A 79 -31.70 2.23 -5.69
N LEU A 80 -31.29 3.47 -5.91
CA LEU A 80 -32.20 4.55 -6.28
C LEU A 80 -32.71 4.44 -7.72
N ALA A 81 -31.89 3.91 -8.63
CA ALA A 81 -32.26 3.70 -10.04
C ALA A 81 -33.11 2.45 -10.30
N LYS A 82 -33.15 1.51 -9.35
CA LYS A 82 -33.98 0.30 -9.47
C LYS A 82 -35.46 0.68 -9.35
N GLU A 83 -36.23 0.47 -10.41
CA GLU A 83 -37.69 0.65 -10.38
C GLU A 83 -38.40 -0.65 -9.98
N THR A 84 -39.36 -0.53 -9.06
CA THR A 84 -40.27 -1.58 -8.62
C THR A 84 -41.70 -1.05 -8.62
N ASP A 85 -42.68 -1.94 -8.68
CA ASP A 85 -44.10 -1.52 -8.77
C ASP A 85 -44.57 -0.79 -7.49
N GLU A 86 -43.93 -1.07 -6.35
CA GLU A 86 -44.13 -0.37 -5.07
C GLU A 86 -43.64 1.09 -5.09
N ASP A 87 -42.81 1.47 -6.07
CA ASP A 87 -42.24 2.81 -6.13
C ASP A 87 -43.24 3.90 -6.55
N ARG A 88 -44.48 3.56 -6.95
CA ARG A 88 -45.47 4.54 -7.46
C ARG A 88 -45.59 5.78 -6.59
N GLY A 89 -45.66 5.63 -5.27
CA GLY A 89 -45.78 6.75 -4.32
C GLY A 89 -44.49 7.50 -4.03
N ILE A 90 -43.32 6.88 -4.27
CA ILE A 90 -42.00 7.42 -3.88
C ILE A 90 -41.09 7.71 -5.07
N ARG A 91 -41.56 7.49 -6.31
CA ARG A 91 -40.79 7.62 -7.55
C ARG A 91 -40.15 9.01 -7.70
N THR A 92 -40.93 10.06 -7.45
CA THR A 92 -40.45 11.44 -7.51
C THR A 92 -39.31 11.67 -6.53
N MET A 93 -39.40 11.12 -5.31
CA MET A 93 -38.36 11.23 -4.29
C MET A 93 -37.10 10.46 -4.68
N LYS A 94 -37.23 9.22 -5.18
CA LYS A 94 -36.10 8.42 -5.69
C LYS A 94 -35.39 9.14 -6.83
N ASN A 95 -36.13 9.69 -7.78
CA ASN A 95 -35.57 10.42 -8.92
C ASN A 95 -34.85 11.70 -8.48
N THR A 96 -35.45 12.44 -7.54
CA THR A 96 -34.83 13.66 -6.99
C THR A 96 -33.55 13.33 -6.24
N LEU A 97 -33.58 12.28 -5.42
CA LEU A 97 -32.42 11.84 -4.65
C LEU A 97 -31.32 11.28 -5.56
N LEU A 98 -31.68 10.50 -6.58
CA LEU A 98 -30.73 10.00 -7.58
C LEU A 98 -30.04 11.14 -8.33
N ALA A 99 -30.80 12.16 -8.75
CA ALA A 99 -30.25 13.34 -9.41
C ALA A 99 -29.32 14.12 -8.48
N ALA A 100 -29.71 14.29 -7.20
CA ALA A 100 -28.89 14.96 -6.19
C ALA A 100 -27.58 14.19 -5.91
N VAL A 101 -27.64 12.86 -5.79
CA VAL A 101 -26.47 12.00 -5.56
C VAL A 101 -25.53 12.05 -6.78
N LYS A 102 -26.06 11.92 -8.00
CA LYS A 102 -25.25 12.03 -9.23
C LYS A 102 -24.58 13.40 -9.36
N LYS A 103 -25.29 14.48 -9.01
CA LYS A 103 -24.75 15.84 -9.02
C LYS A 103 -23.65 16.03 -7.97
N ARG A 104 -23.89 15.57 -6.74
CA ARG A 104 -22.95 15.76 -5.62
C ARG A 104 -21.68 14.93 -5.77
N PHE A 105 -21.78 13.76 -6.37
CA PHE A 105 -20.67 12.81 -6.55
C PHE A 105 -20.27 12.65 -8.02
N SER A 106 -20.47 13.68 -8.86
CA SER A 106 -20.10 13.63 -10.28
C SER A 106 -18.62 13.31 -10.50
N ASP A 107 -17.79 13.70 -9.54
CA ASP A 107 -16.34 13.62 -9.59
C ASP A 107 -15.78 12.48 -8.74
N VAL A 108 -16.63 11.60 -8.21
CA VAL A 108 -16.22 10.55 -7.26
C VAL A 108 -15.22 9.56 -7.87
N GLU A 109 -15.29 9.34 -9.18
CA GLU A 109 -14.36 8.47 -9.90
C GLU A 109 -13.06 9.19 -10.34
N LYS A 110 -12.90 10.51 -10.07
CA LYS A 110 -11.67 11.26 -10.44
C LYS A 110 -10.45 10.88 -9.61
N ASN A 111 -10.64 10.44 -8.37
CA ASN A 111 -9.55 9.89 -7.55
C ASN A 111 -9.84 8.43 -7.16
N PRO A 112 -9.69 7.49 -8.11
CA PRO A 112 -10.15 6.11 -7.97
C PRO A 112 -9.16 5.20 -7.25
N LEU A 113 -7.97 5.71 -6.91
CA LEU A 113 -6.83 4.90 -6.48
C LEU A 113 -7.13 4.11 -5.21
N ALA A 114 -7.72 4.75 -4.20
CA ALA A 114 -8.01 4.11 -2.92
C ALA A 114 -9.00 2.93 -3.06
N SER A 115 -10.04 3.09 -3.88
CA SER A 115 -11.02 2.02 -4.12
C SER A 115 -10.49 0.94 -5.06
N LEU A 116 -9.71 1.31 -6.08
CA LEU A 116 -9.12 0.34 -7.04
C LEU A 116 -8.10 -0.57 -6.37
N LEU A 117 -7.24 -0.01 -5.50
CA LEU A 117 -6.21 -0.76 -4.78
C LEU A 117 -6.77 -1.63 -3.65
N ASN A 118 -8.06 -1.47 -3.31
CA ASN A 118 -8.71 -2.35 -2.35
C ASN A 118 -9.00 -3.72 -3.01
N PRO A 119 -8.39 -4.83 -2.52
CA PRO A 119 -8.53 -6.14 -3.16
C PRO A 119 -9.96 -6.66 -3.21
N ARG A 120 -10.84 -6.18 -2.31
CA ARG A 120 -12.26 -6.56 -2.24
C ARG A 120 -13.06 -6.00 -3.41
N TYR A 121 -12.67 -4.81 -3.91
CA TYR A 121 -13.46 -4.06 -4.86
C TYR A 121 -12.87 -4.13 -6.27
N LYS A 122 -11.56 -3.90 -6.41
CA LYS A 122 -10.86 -3.85 -7.70
C LYS A 122 -11.62 -2.96 -8.69
N ASP A 123 -11.99 -3.49 -9.86
CA ASP A 123 -12.73 -2.80 -10.91
C ASP A 123 -14.26 -2.97 -10.83
N ARG A 124 -14.80 -3.70 -9.85
CA ARG A 124 -16.22 -4.13 -9.81
C ARG A 124 -17.25 -3.01 -9.60
N PHE A 125 -16.84 -1.92 -8.98
CA PHE A 125 -17.74 -0.85 -8.54
C PHE A 125 -17.59 0.44 -9.36
N PHE A 126 -16.76 0.43 -10.40
CA PHE A 126 -16.69 1.50 -11.36
C PHE A 126 -17.90 1.47 -12.28
N SER A 127 -18.46 2.64 -12.54
CA SER A 127 -19.63 2.79 -13.40
C SER A 127 -19.27 2.57 -14.87
N ASN A 128 -18.02 2.88 -15.25
CA ASN A 128 -17.49 2.75 -16.60
C ASN A 128 -16.19 1.95 -16.61
N THR A 129 -16.04 1.02 -17.56
CA THR A 129 -14.81 0.26 -17.79
C THR A 129 -13.61 1.16 -18.12
N ASN A 130 -13.86 2.33 -18.71
CA ASN A 130 -12.81 3.31 -19.00
C ASN A 130 -12.22 3.93 -17.72
N SER A 131 -13.06 4.29 -16.73
CA SER A 131 -12.61 4.84 -15.45
C SER A 131 -11.68 3.88 -14.72
N ALA A 132 -12.02 2.58 -14.70
CA ALA A 132 -11.17 1.56 -14.08
C ALA A 132 -9.83 1.38 -14.81
N ARG A 133 -9.82 1.53 -16.15
CA ARG A 133 -8.59 1.47 -16.95
C ARG A 133 -7.70 2.70 -16.69
N GLU A 134 -8.29 3.88 -16.66
CA GLU A 134 -7.59 5.14 -16.33
C GLU A 134 -7.01 5.11 -14.93
N ALA A 135 -7.75 4.56 -13.97
CA ALA A 135 -7.28 4.32 -12.61
C ALA A 135 -6.03 3.41 -12.58
N LYS A 136 -6.00 2.34 -13.39
CA LYS A 136 -4.82 1.46 -13.53
C LYS A 136 -3.63 2.22 -14.13
N VAL A 137 -3.85 3.08 -15.12
CA VAL A 137 -2.79 3.92 -15.71
C VAL A 137 -2.23 4.90 -14.68
N MET A 138 -3.07 5.52 -13.87
CA MET A 138 -2.63 6.42 -12.81
C MET A 138 -1.72 5.72 -11.79
N VAL A 139 -2.04 4.47 -11.41
CA VAL A 139 -1.17 3.66 -10.54
C VAL A 139 0.21 3.44 -11.19
N ILE A 140 0.24 3.06 -12.47
CA ILE A 140 1.49 2.81 -13.19
C ILE A 140 2.34 4.08 -13.28
N GLN A 141 1.72 5.21 -13.60
CA GLN A 141 2.42 6.49 -13.67
C GLN A 141 3.00 6.88 -12.31
N GLU A 142 2.29 6.63 -11.21
CA GLU A 142 2.79 6.94 -9.87
C GLU A 142 3.96 6.03 -9.47
N LEU A 143 3.92 4.75 -9.84
CA LEU A 143 5.04 3.82 -9.68
C LEU A 143 6.29 4.30 -10.42
N GLN A 144 6.13 4.82 -11.65
CA GLN A 144 7.23 5.35 -12.46
C GLN A 144 7.84 6.65 -11.90
N LYS A 145 7.03 7.51 -11.26
CA LYS A 145 7.58 8.72 -10.61
C LYS A 145 8.47 8.37 -9.42
N MET A 146 8.14 7.30 -8.70
CA MET A 146 8.94 6.86 -7.56
C MET A 146 10.31 6.28 -7.95
N SER A 147 10.56 5.91 -9.21
CA SER A 147 11.83 5.36 -9.66
C SER A 147 12.93 6.40 -9.98
N GLY A 148 12.66 7.70 -9.90
CA GLY A 148 13.61 8.77 -10.28
C GLY A 148 14.54 9.33 -9.19
N GLY A 149 14.61 8.73 -8.00
CA GLY A 149 15.38 9.26 -6.87
C GLY A 149 16.76 8.61 -6.69
N ASP A 150 17.80 9.41 -6.97
CA ASP A 150 19.25 9.34 -6.69
C ASP A 150 20.04 8.02 -6.86
N ALA A 151 21.01 8.12 -7.76
CA ALA A 151 22.20 7.29 -7.78
C ALA A 151 23.23 7.92 -6.82
N ASP A 152 23.48 7.30 -5.68
CA ASP A 152 24.68 7.62 -4.89
C ASP A 152 25.43 6.37 -4.42
N GLN A 153 26.72 6.60 -4.20
CA GLN A 153 27.83 5.67 -4.40
C GLN A 153 27.86 4.49 -3.42
N HIS A 154 28.24 3.34 -3.95
CA HIS A 154 28.54 2.13 -3.18
C HIS A 154 29.78 2.34 -2.30
N GLU A 155 29.61 2.31 -0.97
CA GLU A 155 30.65 1.83 -0.07
C GLU A 155 30.22 0.52 0.60
N GLU A 156 31.12 -0.47 0.51
CA GLU A 156 31.01 -1.84 0.98
C GLU A 156 30.94 -1.91 2.53
N PRO A 157 30.14 -2.82 3.12
CA PRO A 157 30.02 -2.92 4.58
C PRO A 157 31.36 -3.30 5.26
N PRO A 158 31.56 -2.89 6.52
CA PRO A 158 32.85 -3.05 7.20
C PRO A 158 33.27 -4.52 7.33
N ILE A 159 34.50 -4.78 6.91
CA ILE A 159 35.19 -6.08 6.87
C ILE A 159 35.06 -6.83 8.21
N ARG A 160 34.67 -8.11 8.16
CA ARG A 160 34.77 -9.04 9.29
C ARG A 160 36.21 -9.09 9.77
N ARG A 161 36.46 -8.76 11.05
CA ARG A 161 37.82 -8.76 11.62
C ARG A 161 38.49 -10.13 11.41
N PRO A 162 39.77 -10.18 10.99
CA PRO A 162 40.48 -11.44 10.78
C PRO A 162 40.57 -12.25 12.08
N ARG A 163 40.58 -13.58 11.97
CA ARG A 163 40.89 -14.48 13.09
C ARG A 163 42.25 -14.11 13.66
N ARG A 164 42.29 -13.70 14.94
CA ARG A 164 43.53 -13.82 15.74
C ARG A 164 43.55 -15.22 16.31
N ASP A 165 44.51 -16.03 15.88
CA ASP A 165 44.88 -17.22 16.62
C ASP A 165 45.50 -16.76 17.94
N GLN A 166 44.79 -16.97 19.03
CA GLN A 166 45.34 -16.79 20.37
C GLN A 166 45.60 -18.18 20.96
N PRO A 167 46.83 -18.46 21.43
CA PRO A 167 47.19 -19.79 21.88
C PRO A 167 46.36 -20.19 23.11
N ARG A 168 45.95 -21.46 23.14
CA ARG A 168 45.32 -22.08 24.30
C ARG A 168 46.29 -21.99 25.48
N ASN A 169 46.03 -21.09 26.43
CA ASN A 169 46.60 -21.24 27.76
C ASN A 169 45.71 -22.23 28.53
N CYS A 170 46.22 -23.44 28.67
CA CYS A 170 45.75 -24.38 29.67
C CYS A 170 46.15 -23.87 31.06
N ARG A 171 45.16 -23.56 31.89
CA ARG A 171 45.17 -23.82 33.33
C ARG A 171 43.74 -23.86 33.85
#